data_AF-A0A4R1FV56-F1
#
_entry.id   AF-A0A4R1FV56-F1
#
_cell.length_a   1.000
_cell.length_b   1.000
_cell.length_c   1.000
_cell.angle_alpha   90.00
_cell.angle_beta   90.00
_cell.angle_gamma   90.00
#
_symmetry.space_group_name_H-M   'P 1'
#
loop_
_entity.id
_entity.type
_entity.pdbx_description
1 polymer ?
#
loop_
_entity_poly.entity_id
_entity_poly.type
_entity_poly.pdbx_seq_one_letter_code
_entity_poly.pdbx_strand_id
1 'polypeptide(L)' 'MANAMTEHSKKLRAKTANEYNKKMREQGKIRTILLRLDSNLADRLDNVLNELGESRPTGIKALLDFYDKHK' A
#
# COMPACT_ATOMS: atom_id res chain seq x y z
N MET A 1 0.37 26.93 14.12
CA MET A 1 0.62 25.57 13.58
C MET A 1 1.21 24.57 14.59
N ALA A 2 1.06 24.79 15.91
CA ALA A 2 1.65 23.91 16.94
C ALA A 2 0.72 22.75 17.40
N ASN A 3 -0.61 22.93 17.34
CA ASN A 3 -1.58 21.93 17.81
C ASN A 3 -1.67 20.68 16.93
N ALA A 4 -1.17 20.77 15.70
CA ALA A 4 -1.18 19.71 14.71
C ALA A 4 -0.10 18.63 14.94
N MET A 5 0.89 18.88 15.79
CA MET A 5 1.99 17.94 16.08
C MET A 5 1.87 17.30 17.46
N THR A 6 0.82 17.64 18.22
CA THR A 6 0.56 17.05 19.53
C THR A 6 0.23 15.56 19.41
N GLU A 7 0.62 14.76 20.41
CA GLU A 7 0.35 13.32 20.44
C GLU A 7 -1.15 13.00 20.28
N HIS A 8 -2.01 13.84 20.85
CA HIS A 8 -3.46 13.75 20.66
C HIS A 8 -3.86 13.89 19.19
N SER A 9 -3.34 14.91 18.48
CA SER A 9 -3.64 15.13 17.07
C SER A 9 -3.12 14.00 16.15
N LYS A 10 -1.94 13.44 16.45
CA LYS A 10 -1.40 12.26 15.73
C LYS A 10 -2.30 11.03 15.91
N LYS A 11 -2.71 10.75 17.16
CA LYS A 11 -3.62 9.64 17.48
C LYS A 11 -4.98 9.79 16.79
N LEU A 12 -5.51 11.01 16.74
CA LEU A 12 -6.78 11.29 16.06
C LEU A 12 -6.66 11.01 14.56
N ARG A 13 -5.60 11.48 13.89
CA ARG A 13 -5.37 11.19 12.46
C ARG A 13 -5.22 9.70 12.19
N ALA A 14 -4.45 8.98 13.00
CA ALA A 14 -4.28 7.54 12.86
C ALA A 14 -5.62 6.79 13.01
N LYS A 15 -6.46 7.21 13.97
CA LYS A 15 -7.80 6.65 14.17
C LYS A 15 -8.70 6.89 12.95
N THR A 16 -8.74 8.13 12.44
CA THR A 16 -9.53 8.48 11.25
C THR A 16 -9.07 7.70 10.02
N ALA A 17 -7.76 7.56 9.81
CA ALA A 17 -7.22 6.76 8.71
C ALA A 17 -7.61 5.27 8.82
N ASN A 18 -7.54 4.70 10.03
CA ASN A 18 -7.96 3.33 10.27
C ASN A 18 -9.46 3.11 10.03
N GLU A 19 -10.31 4.04 10.47
CA GLU A 19 -11.75 3.98 10.23
C GLU A 19 -12.09 4.10 8.74
N TYR A 20 -11.40 4.99 8.01
CA TYR A 20 -11.55 5.09 6.55
C TYR A 20 -11.15 3.80 5.85
N ASN A 21 -9.98 3.25 6.17
CA ASN A 21 -9.50 1.99 5.59
C ASN A 21 -10.41 0.81 5.94
N LYS A 22 -11.00 0.79 7.14
CA LYS A 22 -12.01 -0.20 7.53
C LYS A 22 -13.26 -0.09 6.65
N LYS A 23 -13.82 1.11 6.49
CA LYS A 23 -14.99 1.35 5.62
C LYS A 23 -14.73 0.96 4.16
N MET A 24 -13.56 1.31 3.63
CA MET A 24 -13.21 0.97 2.24
C MET A 24 -13.05 -0.54 2.03
N ARG A 25 -12.56 -1.28 3.05
CA ARG A 25 -12.50 -2.75 3.02
C ARG A 25 -13.89 -3.38 3.09
N GLU A 26 -14.75 -2.90 3.99
CA GLU A 26 -16.14 -3.37 4.12
C GLU A 26 -16.97 -3.13 2.85
N GLN A 27 -16.73 -2.01 2.17
CA GLN A 27 -17.34 -1.70 0.87
C GLN A 27 -16.74 -2.49 -0.29
N GLY A 28 -15.74 -3.34 -0.06
CA GLY A 28 -15.07 -4.13 -1.09
C GLY A 28 -14.21 -3.33 -2.08
N LYS A 29 -13.99 -2.03 -1.82
CA LYS A 29 -13.22 -1.14 -2.71
C LYS A 29 -11.72 -1.37 -2.62
N ILE A 30 -11.24 -1.83 -1.47
CA ILE A 30 -9.84 -2.20 -1.26
C ILE A 30 -9.77 -3.59 -0.61
N ARG A 31 -8.77 -4.37 -0.99
CA ARG A 31 -8.48 -5.67 -0.38
C ARG A 31 -7.02 -5.72 0.05
N THR A 32 -6.78 -6.38 1.17
CA THR A 32 -5.42 -6.65 1.65
C THR A 32 -4.95 -7.97 1.05
N ILE A 33 -3.79 -7.97 0.41
CA ILE A 33 -3.14 -9.17 -0.11
C ILE A 33 -1.95 -9.47 0.81
N LEU A 34 -1.92 -10.67 1.39
CA LEU A 34 -0.81 -11.17 2.19
C LEU A 34 -0.11 -12.28 1.41
N LEU A 35 1.19 -12.13 1.21
CA LEU A 35 2.03 -13.09 0.48
C LEU A 35 3.15 -13.58 1.39
N ARG A 36 3.47 -14.87 1.29
CA ARG A 36 4.67 -15.46 1.90
C ARG A 36 5.57 -15.93 0.76
N LEU A 37 6.78 -15.42 0.72
CA LEU A 37 7.78 -15.69 -0.31
C LEU A 37 9.10 -16.05 0.38
N ASP A 38 10.00 -16.70 -0.35
CA ASP A 38 11.40 -16.76 0.05
C ASP A 38 11.96 -15.35 0.22
N SER A 39 12.87 -15.16 1.19
CA SER A 39 13.44 -13.85 1.51
C SER A 39 14.10 -13.19 0.31
N ASN A 40 14.90 -13.93 -0.47
CA ASN A 40 15.58 -13.37 -1.64
C ASN A 40 14.60 -12.97 -2.73
N LEU A 41 13.51 -13.74 -2.88
CA LEU A 41 12.46 -13.43 -3.84
C LEU A 41 11.66 -12.19 -3.40
N ALA A 42 11.40 -12.04 -2.10
CA ALA A 42 10.73 -10.88 -1.53
C ALA A 42 11.55 -9.60 -1.75
N ASP A 43 12.85 -9.64 -1.45
CA ASP A 43 13.75 -8.50 -1.63
C ASP A 43 13.84 -8.09 -3.10
N ARG A 44 13.96 -9.07 -4.00
CA ARG A 44 13.96 -8.82 -5.44
C ARG A 44 12.64 -8.21 -5.91
N LEU A 45 11.51 -8.69 -5.40
CA LEU A 45 10.20 -8.13 -5.72
C LEU A 45 10.10 -6.68 -5.26
N ASP A 46 10.52 -6.36 -4.04
CA ASP A 46 10.49 -4.99 -3.53
C ASP A 46 11.38 -4.05 -4.36
N ASN A 47 12.58 -4.48 -4.75
CA ASN A 47 13.45 -3.69 -5.62
C ASN A 47 12.79 -3.40 -6.98
N VAL A 48 12.23 -4.42 -7.64
CA VAL A 48 11.54 -4.25 -8.93
C VAL A 48 10.32 -3.33 -8.80
N LEU A 49 9.54 -3.47 -7.73
CA LEU A 49 8.35 -2.64 -7.52
C LEU A 49 8.70 -1.17 -7.22
N ASN A 50 9.83 -0.92 -6.55
CA ASN A 50 10.35 0.43 -6.32
C ASN A 50 10.90 1.08 -7.59
N GLU A 51 11.46 0.30 -8.52
CA GLU A 51 11.89 0.81 -9.83
C GLU A 51 10.69 1.15 -10.74
N LEU A 52 9.62 0.35 -10.67
CA LEU A 52 8.43 0.50 -11.50
C LEU A 52 7.48 1.61 -11.03
N GLY A 53 7.57 2.07 -9.78
CA GLY A 53 6.72 3.15 -9.30
C GLY A 53 7.05 3.64 -7.89
N GLU A 54 6.36 4.70 -7.47
CA GLU A 54 6.62 5.39 -6.20
C GLU A 54 6.26 4.57 -4.95
N SER A 55 5.43 3.54 -5.12
CA SER A 55 4.96 2.69 -4.05
C SER A 55 4.70 1.25 -4.52
N ARG A 56 4.72 0.30 -3.58
CA ARG A 56 4.46 -1.11 -3.86
C ARG A 56 3.12 -1.34 -4.60
N PRO A 57 1.97 -0.71 -4.25
CA PRO A 57 0.72 -0.86 -5.02
C PRO A 57 0.81 -0.29 -6.44
N THR A 58 1.48 0.84 -6.65
CA THR A 58 1.63 1.44 -7.99
C THR A 58 2.56 0.61 -8.87
N GLY A 59 3.63 0.05 -8.31
CA GLY A 59 4.50 -0.89 -9.02
C GLY A 59 3.77 -2.17 -9.41
N ILE A 60 2.92 -2.71 -8.53
CA ILE A 60 2.10 -3.90 -8.83
C ILE A 60 1.14 -3.60 -9.99
N LYS A 61 0.51 -2.42 -9.99
CA LYS A 61 -0.35 -2.00 -11.11
C LYS A 61 0.44 -1.93 -12.42
N ALA A 62 1.61 -1.29 -12.42
CA ALA A 62 2.47 -1.21 -13.60
C ALA A 62 2.90 -2.60 -14.11
N LEU A 63 3.17 -3.54 -13.19
CA LEU A 63 3.52 -4.92 -13.53
C LEU A 63 2.34 -5.68 -14.18
N LEU A 64 1.11 -5.47 -13.69
CA LEU A 64 -0.10 -6.02 -14.32
C LEU A 64 -0.34 -5.41 -15.70
N ASP A 65 -0.23 -4.08 -15.82
CA ASP A 65 -0.37 -3.39 -17.11
C ASP A 65 0.69 -3.87 -18.13
N PHE A 66 1.91 -4.17 -17.67
CA PHE A 66 2.96 -4.75 -18.50
C PHE A 66 2.61 -6.17 -18.94
N TYR A 67 2.14 -7.02 -18.01
CA TYR A 67 1.73 -8.39 -18.32
C TYR A 67 0.59 -8.45 -19.33
N ASP A 68 -0.45 -7.63 -19.14
CA ASP A 68 -1.60 -7.57 -20.05
C ASP A 68 -1.21 -7.14 -21.47
N LYS A 69 -0.17 -6.32 -21.63
CA LYS A 69 0.36 -5.89 -22.94
C LYS A 69 1.19 -6.95 -23.66
N HIS A 70 1.76 -7.91 -22.93
CA HIS A 70 2.70 -8.91 -23.48
C HIS A 70 2.14 -10.34 -23.45
N LYS A 71 0.87 -10.50 -23.07
CA LYS A 71 0.10 -11.72 -23.24
C LYS A 71 -0.38 -11.84 -24.68
#